data_AF-X1JDC6-F1
#
_entry.id   AF-X1JDC6-F1
#
_cell.length_a   1.000
_cell.length_b   1.000
_cell.length_c   1.000
_cell.angle_alpha   90.00
_cell.angle_beta   90.00
_cell.angle_gamma   90.00
#
_symmetry.space_group_name_H-M   'P 1'
#
loop_
_entity.id
_entity.type
_entity.pdbx_description
1 polymer ?
#
loop_
_entity_poly.entity_id
_entity_poly.type
_entity_poly.pdbx_seq_one_letter_code
_entity_poly.pdbx_strand_id
1 'polypeptide(L)' 'YKALMFLSPTKSAGIVVGAKVPVVLLSRADNQECKFYSIAMASVCS' A
#
# COMPACT_ATOMS: atom_id res chain seq x y z
N TYR A 1 -6.12 1.87 10.41
CA TYR A 1 -5.18 1.19 9.49
C TYR A 1 -4.32 0.15 10.22
N LYS A 2 -3.32 0.54 11.04
CA LYS A 2 -2.48 -0.44 11.75
C LYS A 2 -3.27 -1.37 12.68
N ALA A 3 -4.23 -0.84 13.45
CA ALA A 3 -5.10 -1.67 14.27
C ALA A 3 -5.87 -2.72 13.45
N LEU A 4 -6.31 -2.40 12.24
CA LEU A 4 -6.96 -3.37 11.34
C LEU A 4 -5.99 -4.42 10.78
N MET A 5 -4.73 -4.04 10.53
CA MET A 5 -3.69 -5.02 10.16
C MET A 5 -3.28 -5.93 11.32
N PHE A 6 -3.30 -5.44 12.56
CA PHE A 6 -2.91 -6.23 13.73
C PHE A 6 -4.03 -7.07 14.32
N LEU A 7 -5.27 -6.57 14.28
CA LEU A 7 -6.42 -7.21 14.92
C LEU A 7 -7.22 -8.11 13.97
N SER A 8 -6.94 -8.08 12.66
CA SER A 8 -7.66 -8.84 11.66
C SER A 8 -6.71 -9.20 10.51
N PRO A 9 -6.86 -10.38 9.85
CA PRO A 9 -6.02 -10.81 8.73
C PRO A 9 -6.35 -10.03 7.45
N THR A 10 -6.23 -8.71 7.52
CA THR A 10 -6.60 -7.79 6.45
C THR A 10 -5.38 -7.40 5.64
N LYS A 11 -5.46 -7.57 4.32
CA LYS A 11 -4.45 -7.10 3.38
C LYS A 11 -4.61 -5.61 3.16
N SER A 12 -3.48 -4.90 3.02
CA SER A 12 -3.47 -3.45 2.91
C SER A 12 -2.65 -3.03 1.69
N ALA A 13 -3.11 -2.01 0.98
CA ALA A 13 -2.38 -1.36 -0.10
C ALA A 13 -2.63 0.14 -0.04
N GLY A 14 -1.62 0.95 -0.38
CA GLY A 14 -1.71 2.40 -0.32
C GLY A 14 -0.73 3.09 -1.25
N ILE A 15 -1.23 4.13 -1.92
CA ILE A 15 -0.45 5.02 -2.78
C ILE A 15 -0.80 6.47 -2.46
N VAL A 16 0.15 7.37 -2.66
CA VAL A 16 -0.10 8.81 -2.58
C VAL A 16 -0.52 9.31 -3.96
N VAL A 17 -1.69 9.94 -4.01
CA VAL A 17 -2.29 10.52 -5.21
C VAL A 17 -2.27 12.05 -5.14
N GLY A 18 -2.43 12.72 -6.28
CA GLY A 18 -2.44 14.19 -6.39
C GLY A 18 -1.10 14.81 -6.80
N ALA A 19 -0.02 14.03 -6.81
CA ALA A 19 1.21 14.39 -7.51
C ALA A 19 1.08 14.09 -9.02
N LYS A 20 2.06 14.53 -9.83
CA LYS A 20 2.08 14.29 -11.29
C LYS A 20 2.07 12.80 -11.65
N VAL A 21 2.59 11.95 -10.76
CA VAL A 21 2.60 10.49 -10.87
C VAL A 21 2.29 9.89 -9.50
N PRO A 22 1.67 8.69 -9.42
CA PRO A 22 1.39 8.03 -8.15
C PRO A 22 2.69 7.65 -7.43
N VAL A 23 2.75 7.89 -6.12
CA VAL A 23 3.93 7.60 -5.30
C VAL A 23 3.64 6.47 -4.32
N VAL A 24 4.47 5.42 -4.39
CA VAL A 24 4.36 4.26 -3.49
C VAL A 24 5.23 4.51 -2.25
N LEU A 25 4.61 4.53 -1.07
CA LEU A 25 5.31 4.64 0.21
C LEU A 25 5.17 3.33 0.99
N LEU A 26 6.29 2.69 1.28
CA LEU A 26 6.35 1.40 1.97
C LEU A 26 6.95 1.58 3.36
N SER A 27 6.40 0.87 4.34
CA SER A 27 6.99 0.75 5.67
C SER A 27 7.90 -0.47 5.77
N ARG A 28 8.90 -0.40 6.65
CA ARG A 28 9.72 -1.57 7.02
C ARG A 28 8.88 -2.69 7.63
N ALA A 29 7.79 -2.33 8.31
CA ALA A 29 6.88 -3.28 8.95
C ALA A 29 5.90 -3.95 7.98
N ASP A 30 5.87 -3.55 6.71
CA ASP A 30 4.96 -4.14 5.72
C ASP A 30 5.49 -5.47 5.19
N ASN A 31 4.61 -6.47 5.14
CA ASN A 31 4.88 -7.75 4.49
C ASN A 31 5.00 -7.59 2.97
N GLN A 32 5.63 -8.56 2.31
CA GLN A 32 5.85 -8.56 0.86
C GLN A 32 4.55 -8.41 0.06
N GLU A 33 3.45 -9.04 0.50
CA GLU A 33 2.15 -8.90 -0.16
C GLU A 33 1.63 -7.46 -0.15
N CYS A 34 1.69 -6.77 1.00
CA CYS A 34 1.28 -5.36 1.09
C CYS A 34 2.11 -4.47 0.15
N LYS A 35 3.42 -4.72 0.07
CA LYS A 35 4.31 -3.98 -0.83
C LYS A 35 3.93 -4.21 -2.29
N PHE A 36 3.68 -5.47 -2.66
CA PHE A 36 3.27 -5.83 -4.00
C PHE A 36 1.94 -5.18 -4.38
N TYR A 37 0.93 -5.24 -3.51
CA TYR A 37 -0.36 -4.62 -3.80
C TYR A 37 -0.29 -3.10 -3.92
N SER A 38 0.53 -2.42 -3.11
CA SER A 38 0.74 -0.98 -3.25
C SER A 38 1.38 -0.61 -4.59
N ILE A 39 2.33 -1.42 -5.09
CA ILE A 39 2.94 -1.22 -6.42
C ILE A 39 1.92 -1.49 -7.53
N ALA A 40 1.17 -2.59 -7.45
CA ALA A 40 0.13 -2.91 -8.41
C ALA A 40 -0.94 -1.81 -8.46
N MET A 41 -1.34 -1.29 -7.31
CA MET A 41 -2.31 -0.20 -7.21
C MET A 41 -1.80 1.09 -7.84
N ALA A 42 -0.50 1.40 -7.69
CA ALA A 42 0.11 2.53 -8.40
C ALA A 42 0.02 2.36 -9.92
N SER A 43 0.26 1.16 -10.44
CA SER A 43 0.17 0.89 -11.89
C SER A 43 -1.25 1.03 -12.45
N VAL A 44 -2.28 0.74 -11.64
CA VAL A 44 -3.69 0.90 -12.03
C VAL A 44 -4.12 2.37 -12.00
N CYS A 45 -3.54 3.17 -11.09
CA CYS A 45 -3.84 4.59 -10.95
C CYS A 45 -2.91 5.52 -11.75
N SER A 46 -2.01 4.96 -12.57
CA SER A 46 -1.07 5.72 -13.42
C SER A 46 -1.72 6.29 -14.68
#